data_AF-A0A1S1LBU0-F1
#
_entry.id   AF-A0A1S1LBU0-F1
#
_cell.length_a   1.000
_cell.length_b   1.000
_cell.length_c   1.000
_cell.angle_alpha   90.00
_cell.angle_beta   90.00
_cell.angle_gamma   90.00
#
_symmetry.space_group_name_H-M   'P 1'
#
loop_
_entity.id
_entity.type
_entity.pdbx_description
1 polymer ?
#
loop_
_entity_poly.entity_id
_entity_poly.type
_entity_poly.pdbx_seq_one_letter_code
_entity_poly.pdbx_strand_id
1 'polypeptide(L)'
;MGEYKFDINGMSPDARQEAANAARTTLKFKDGYGVELAGDMLRARDMIVSQLEVIGSDHDLGLGQLPSGQAAADHYQKQRQNAVSALLKIRDHYQSHADHFIATEMLFRNTEERNTGRINPYKDGKATVGY
;
A
#
# COMPACT_ATOMS: atom_id res chain seq x y z
N MET A 1 10.87 1.33 -12.92
CA MET A 1 11.09 0.84 -11.56
C MET A 1 10.82 1.99 -10.61
N GLY A 2 9.84 1.82 -9.73
CA GLY A 2 9.48 2.79 -8.71
C GLY A 2 10.40 2.68 -7.50
N GLU A 3 10.52 3.78 -6.75
CA GLU A 3 11.22 3.82 -5.46
C GLU A 3 10.22 4.23 -4.39
N TYR A 4 10.10 3.42 -3.33
CA TYR A 4 9.27 3.73 -2.17
C TYR A 4 10.14 3.91 -0.92
N LYS A 5 10.02 5.07 -0.28
CA LYS A 5 10.70 5.40 0.97
C LYS A 5 9.76 5.16 2.13
N PHE A 6 10.13 4.21 2.98
CA PHE A 6 9.37 3.81 4.14
C PHE A 6 10.03 4.33 5.42
N ASP A 7 9.23 4.83 6.37
CA ASP A 7 9.65 5.22 7.72
C ASP A 7 8.70 4.61 8.76
N ILE A 8 9.22 3.70 9.58
CA ILE A 8 8.42 2.98 10.58
C ILE A 8 7.84 3.92 11.64
N ASN A 9 8.47 5.08 11.88
CA ASN A 9 7.99 6.04 12.87
C ASN A 9 6.74 6.80 12.38
N GLY A 10 6.49 6.82 11.07
CA GLY A 10 5.29 7.38 10.46
C GLY A 10 4.05 6.48 10.59
N MET A 11 4.22 5.20 10.97
CA MET A 11 3.11 4.27 11.17
C MET A 11 2.32 4.56 12.44
N SER A 12 1.02 4.21 12.42
CA SER A 12 0.18 4.23 13.62
C SER A 12 0.75 3.29 14.70
N PRO A 13 0.50 3.57 15.99
CA PRO A 13 0.94 2.70 17.07
C PRO A 13 0.45 1.26 16.93
N ASP A 14 -0.82 1.07 16.52
CA ASP A 14 -1.43 -0.24 16.36
C ASP A 14 -0.76 -1.04 15.23
N ALA A 15 -0.53 -0.42 14.06
CA ALA A 15 0.12 -1.08 12.94
C ALA A 15 1.58 -1.45 13.25
N ARG A 16 2.28 -0.64 14.04
CA ARG A 16 3.62 -0.99 14.55
C ARG A 16 3.56 -2.18 15.50
N GLN A 17 2.56 -2.24 16.36
CA GLN A 17 2.39 -3.35 17.31
C GLN A 17 2.05 -4.65 16.58
N GLU A 18 1.21 -4.61 15.56
CA GLU A 18 0.92 -5.76 14.69
C GLU A 18 2.18 -6.28 13.99
N ALA A 19 2.96 -5.39 13.38
CA ALA A 19 4.23 -5.75 12.75
C ALA A 19 5.23 -6.32 13.78
N ALA A 20 5.27 -5.78 15.00
CA ALA A 20 6.10 -6.30 16.07
C ALA A 20 5.68 -7.71 16.51
N ASN A 21 4.38 -7.97 16.58
CA ASN A 21 3.85 -9.28 16.92
C ASN A 21 4.18 -10.31 15.82
N ALA A 22 4.01 -9.94 14.55
CA ALA A 22 4.39 -10.78 13.42
C ALA A 22 5.90 -11.06 13.40
N ALA A 23 6.73 -10.05 13.65
CA ALA A 23 8.19 -10.20 13.68
C ALA A 23 8.65 -11.20 14.77
N ARG A 24 7.96 -11.24 15.91
CA ARG A 24 8.28 -12.17 17.02
C ARG A 24 7.94 -13.62 16.71
N THR A 25 6.87 -13.87 15.96
CA THR A 25 6.40 -15.23 15.65
C THR A 25 7.00 -15.79 14.38
N THR A 26 7.58 -14.95 13.54
CA THR A 26 8.15 -15.38 12.26
C THR A 26 9.54 -15.99 12.48
N LEU A 27 9.68 -17.28 12.18
CA LEU A 27 10.97 -17.99 12.19
C LEU A 27 11.74 -17.66 10.91
N LYS A 28 13.03 -17.30 11.06
CA LYS A 28 14.05 -17.09 10.00
C LYS A 28 13.53 -17.05 8.56
N PHE A 29 13.52 -15.87 7.96
CA PHE A 29 13.17 -15.65 6.56
C PHE A 29 14.39 -15.15 5.78
N LYS A 30 14.41 -15.41 4.46
CA LYS A 30 15.47 -14.94 3.55
C LYS A 30 15.68 -13.44 3.74
N ASP A 31 16.93 -13.01 3.68
CA ASP A 31 17.27 -11.59 3.75
C ASP A 31 16.56 -10.80 2.63
N GLY A 32 15.79 -9.77 3.00
CA GLY A 32 15.07 -8.91 2.05
C GLY A 32 13.69 -9.42 1.64
N TYR A 33 13.20 -10.51 2.23
CA TYR A 33 11.92 -11.11 1.84
C TYR A 33 10.71 -10.20 2.09
N GLY A 34 10.71 -9.43 3.18
CA GLY A 34 9.64 -8.46 3.44
C GLY A 34 9.67 -7.31 2.44
N VAL A 35 10.86 -6.85 2.05
CA VAL A 35 11.04 -5.84 1.00
C VAL A 35 10.59 -6.36 -0.37
N GLU A 36 10.89 -7.62 -0.70
CA GLU A 36 10.49 -8.28 -1.94
C GLU A 36 8.95 -8.34 -2.06
N LEU A 37 8.28 -8.84 -1.02
CA LEU A 37 6.81 -8.90 -0.95
C LEU A 37 6.18 -7.49 -0.95
N ALA A 38 6.79 -6.53 -0.28
CA ALA A 38 6.35 -5.14 -0.34
C ALA A 38 6.41 -4.59 -1.77
N GLY A 39 7.45 -4.94 -2.54
CA GLY A 39 7.55 -4.57 -3.95
C GLY A 39 6.39 -5.08 -4.80
N ASP A 40 5.94 -6.32 -4.60
CA ASP A 40 4.75 -6.84 -5.29
C ASP A 40 3.48 -6.04 -4.96
N MET A 41 3.29 -5.71 -3.68
CA MET A 41 2.14 -4.92 -3.24
C MET A 41 2.17 -3.49 -3.80
N LEU A 42 3.37 -2.87 -3.85
CA LEU A 42 3.56 -1.53 -4.41
C LEU A 42 3.31 -1.51 -5.93
N ARG A 43 3.71 -2.56 -6.67
CA ARG A 43 3.35 -2.71 -8.09
C ARG A 43 1.83 -2.77 -8.28
N ALA A 44 1.14 -3.56 -7.46
CA ALA A 44 -0.33 -3.65 -7.50
C ALA A 44 -1.00 -2.30 -7.19
N ARG A 45 -0.50 -1.58 -6.18
CA ARG A 45 -0.94 -0.21 -5.85
C ARG A 45 -0.80 0.71 -7.06
N ASP A 46 0.36 0.70 -7.73
CA ASP A 46 0.64 1.61 -8.84
C ASP A 46 -0.21 1.32 -10.07
N MET A 47 -0.59 0.06 -10.30
CA MET A 47 -1.60 -0.30 -11.32
C MET A 47 -2.95 0.36 -11.01
N ILE A 48 -3.38 0.35 -9.75
CA ILE A 48 -4.63 0.99 -9.33
C ILE A 48 -4.55 2.51 -9.45
N VAL A 49 -3.42 3.11 -9.06
CA VAL A 49 -3.19 4.56 -9.21
C VAL A 49 -3.28 4.95 -10.69
N SER A 50 -2.59 4.22 -11.56
CA SER A 50 -2.64 4.46 -13.02
C SER A 50 -4.07 4.37 -13.55
N GLN A 51 -4.86 3.39 -13.07
CA GLN A 51 -6.25 3.25 -13.48
C GLN A 51 -7.14 4.38 -12.95
N LEU A 52 -6.90 4.85 -11.72
CA LEU A 52 -7.59 5.98 -11.12
C LEU A 52 -7.32 7.29 -11.88
N GLU A 53 -6.09 7.50 -12.36
CA GLU A 53 -5.74 8.64 -13.21
C GLU A 53 -6.51 8.62 -14.54
N VAL A 54 -6.59 7.45 -15.19
CA VAL A 54 -7.40 7.27 -16.41
C VAL A 54 -8.88 7.53 -16.13
N ILE A 55 -9.42 7.02 -15.02
CA ILE A 55 -10.81 7.27 -14.64
C ILE A 55 -11.01 8.76 -14.32
N GLY A 56 -10.03 9.47 -13.75
CA GLY A 56 -10.12 10.89 -13.45
C GLY A 56 -10.19 11.78 -14.69
N SER A 57 -9.64 11.33 -15.82
CA SER A 57 -9.74 12.03 -17.10
C SER A 57 -11.17 11.97 -17.66
N ASP A 58 -11.75 13.15 -17.89
CA ASP A 58 -13.15 13.39 -18.21
C ASP A 58 -13.75 12.41 -19.22
N HIS A 59 -14.87 11.80 -18.84
CA HIS A 59 -15.86 11.27 -19.77
C HIS A 59 -17.15 12.02 -19.47
N ASP A 60 -17.42 13.05 -20.28
CA ASP A 60 -18.67 13.79 -20.21
C ASP A 60 -19.80 12.88 -20.68
N LEU A 61 -20.60 12.38 -19.74
CA LEU A 61 -21.78 11.56 -20.00
C LEU A 61 -22.93 12.46 -20.42
N GLY A 62 -22.77 13.19 -21.53
CA GLY A 62 -23.81 14.05 -22.09
C GLY A 62 -24.97 13.25 -22.67
N LEU A 63 -25.87 12.73 -21.83
CA LEU A 63 -27.05 11.96 -22.24
C LEU A 63 -28.23 12.81 -22.75
N GLY A 64 -27.97 14.04 -23.21
CA GLY A 64 -28.98 14.95 -23.78
C GLY A 64 -29.99 15.51 -22.77
N GLN A 65 -30.72 16.57 -23.16
CA GLN A 65 -31.66 17.32 -22.30
C GLN A 65 -33.03 16.63 -22.13
N LEU A 66 -33.07 15.34 -21.78
CA LEU A 66 -34.30 14.67 -21.39
C LEU A 66 -34.29 14.41 -19.87
N PRO A 67 -35.41 14.59 -19.14
CA PRO A 67 -35.47 14.33 -17.70
C PRO A 67 -35.03 12.90 -17.31
N SER A 68 -35.31 11.91 -18.17
CA SER A 68 -34.81 10.53 -18.03
C SER A 68 -33.31 10.41 -18.31
N GLY A 69 -32.77 11.25 -19.20
CA GLY A 69 -31.34 11.36 -19.48
C GLY A 69 -30.56 11.92 -18.29
N GLN A 70 -31.12 12.92 -17.59
CA GLN A 70 -30.51 13.47 -16.36
C GLN A 70 -30.50 12.45 -15.23
N ALA A 71 -31.63 11.77 -14.96
CA ALA A 71 -31.69 10.75 -13.91
C ALA A 71 -30.75 9.56 -14.20
N ALA A 72 -30.61 9.16 -15.47
CA ALA A 72 -29.66 8.14 -15.88
C ALA A 72 -28.21 8.62 -15.71
N ALA A 73 -27.89 9.85 -16.15
CA ALA A 73 -26.57 10.45 -15.97
C ALA A 73 -26.16 10.52 -14.49
N ASP A 74 -27.06 10.99 -13.63
CA ASP A 74 -26.84 11.06 -12.17
C ASP A 74 -26.60 9.66 -11.57
N HIS A 75 -27.38 8.65 -12.00
CA HIS A 75 -27.21 7.27 -11.55
C HIS A 75 -25.82 6.74 -11.93
N TYR A 76 -25.42 6.87 -13.19
CA TYR A 76 -24.11 6.40 -13.66
C TYR A 76 -22.96 7.18 -13.03
N GLN A 77 -23.11 8.48 -12.81
CA GLN A 77 -22.13 9.29 -12.09
C GLN A 77 -21.94 8.79 -10.66
N LYS A 78 -23.03 8.50 -9.93
CA LYS A 78 -22.96 7.95 -8.57
C LYS A 78 -22.30 6.57 -8.54
N GLN A 79 -22.64 5.69 -9.49
CA GLN A 79 -21.99 4.37 -9.60
C GLN A 79 -20.49 4.49 -9.86
N ARG A 80 -20.10 5.42 -10.74
CA ARG A 80 -18.69 5.73 -11.01
C ARG A 80 -17.97 6.22 -9.75
N GLN A 81 -18.56 7.14 -8.99
CA GLN A 81 -17.99 7.62 -7.72
C GLN A 81 -17.81 6.49 -6.70
N ASN A 82 -18.78 5.56 -6.62
CA ASN A 82 -18.67 4.39 -5.75
C ASN A 82 -17.50 3.48 -6.17
N ALA A 83 -17.35 3.23 -7.48
CA ALA A 83 -16.25 2.43 -8.02
C ALA A 83 -14.88 3.07 -7.76
N VAL A 84 -14.76 4.39 -7.96
CA VAL A 84 -13.53 5.15 -7.63
C VAL A 84 -13.22 5.03 -6.14
N SER A 85 -14.22 5.20 -5.28
CA SER A 85 -14.06 5.08 -3.82
C SER A 85 -13.61 3.67 -3.42
N ALA A 86 -14.10 2.63 -4.08
CA ALA A 86 -13.67 1.25 -3.84
C ALA A 86 -12.21 1.03 -4.28
N LEU A 87 -11.83 1.52 -5.46
CA LEU A 87 -10.44 1.44 -5.94
C LEU A 87 -9.45 2.15 -5.02
N LEU A 88 -9.81 3.34 -4.51
CA LEU A 88 -8.99 4.07 -3.53
C LEU A 88 -8.75 3.24 -2.26
N LYS A 89 -9.79 2.58 -1.74
CA LYS A 89 -9.65 1.69 -0.57
C LYS A 89 -8.72 0.51 -0.85
N ILE A 90 -8.84 -0.11 -2.03
CA ILE A 90 -7.97 -1.23 -2.42
C ILE A 90 -6.52 -0.76 -2.55
N ARG A 91 -6.27 0.40 -3.17
CA ARG A 91 -4.95 1.04 -3.22
C ARG A 91 -4.35 1.19 -1.82
N ASP A 92 -5.13 1.74 -0.90
CA ASP A 92 -4.69 1.99 0.49
C ASP A 92 -4.39 0.67 1.22
N HIS A 93 -5.16 -0.39 0.96
CA HIS A 93 -4.89 -1.73 1.51
C HIS A 93 -3.56 -2.29 1.01
N TYR A 94 -3.27 -2.20 -0.30
CA TYR A 94 -1.98 -2.68 -0.83
C TYR A 94 -0.80 -1.90 -0.26
N GLN A 95 -0.93 -0.58 -0.09
CA GLN A 95 0.09 0.22 0.58
C GLN A 95 0.28 -0.21 2.04
N SER A 96 -0.81 -0.40 2.79
CA SER A 96 -0.74 -0.86 4.19
C SER A 96 -0.08 -2.23 4.32
N HIS A 97 -0.31 -3.15 3.38
CA HIS A 97 0.37 -4.44 3.36
C HIS A 97 1.87 -4.30 3.07
N ALA A 98 2.24 -3.45 2.11
CA ALA A 98 3.65 -3.15 1.84
C ALA A 98 4.35 -2.61 3.10
N ASP A 99 3.75 -1.62 3.74
CA ASP A 99 4.26 -1.02 4.99
C ASP A 99 4.41 -2.07 6.10
N HIS A 100 3.42 -2.96 6.25
CA HIS A 100 3.47 -4.02 7.26
C HIS A 100 4.59 -5.03 6.98
N PHE A 101 4.82 -5.43 5.73
CA PHE A 101 5.91 -6.34 5.37
C PHE A 101 7.28 -5.72 5.66
N ILE A 102 7.48 -4.46 5.29
CA ILE A 102 8.73 -3.73 5.56
C ILE A 102 8.95 -3.60 7.07
N ALA A 103 7.93 -3.16 7.81
CA ALA A 103 8.00 -3.00 9.26
C ALA A 103 8.31 -4.32 9.99
N THR A 104 7.67 -5.42 9.56
CA THR A 104 7.91 -6.75 10.12
C THR A 104 9.37 -7.16 9.92
N GLU A 105 9.93 -6.96 8.72
CA GLU A 105 11.34 -7.29 8.48
C GLU A 105 12.27 -6.41 9.33
N MET A 106 12.00 -5.11 9.42
CA MET A 106 12.81 -4.19 10.23
C MET A 106 12.84 -4.59 11.70
N LEU A 107 11.68 -4.90 12.28
CA LEU A 107 11.55 -5.29 13.68
C LEU A 107 12.17 -6.66 13.96
N PHE A 108 12.08 -7.58 12.99
CA PHE A 108 12.78 -8.85 13.06
C PHE A 108 14.29 -8.66 13.08
N ARG A 109 14.85 -7.84 12.17
CA ARG A 109 16.30 -7.57 12.14
C ARG A 109 16.79 -6.84 13.38
N ASN A 110 16.01 -5.91 13.94
CA ASN A 110 16.31 -5.29 15.24
C ASN A 110 16.45 -6.35 16.35
N THR A 111 15.65 -7.42 16.27
CA THR A 111 15.68 -8.53 17.24
C THR A 111 16.88 -9.45 16.98
N GLU A 112 17.19 -9.76 15.72
CA GLU A 112 18.36 -10.57 15.37
C GLU A 112 19.69 -9.87 15.68
N GLU A 113 19.81 -8.56 15.47
CA GLU A 113 20.99 -7.76 15.85
C GLU A 113 21.28 -7.91 17.35
N ARG A 114 20.25 -7.77 18.19
CA ARG A 114 20.37 -7.89 19.66
C ARG A 114 20.79 -9.30 20.10
N ASN A 115 20.36 -10.33 19.37
CA ASN A 115 20.57 -11.73 19.76
C ASN A 115 21.84 -12.35 19.18
N THR A 116 22.30 -11.88 18.01
CA THR A 116 23.37 -12.54 17.23
C THR A 116 24.49 -11.61 16.78
N GLY A 117 24.37 -10.30 17.02
CA GLY A 117 25.35 -9.30 16.58
C GLY A 117 25.40 -9.07 15.06
N ARG A 118 24.41 -9.55 14.30
CA ARG A 118 24.29 -9.28 12.85
C ARG A 118 24.02 -7.80 12.59
N ILE A 119 24.62 -7.25 11.55
CA ILE A 119 24.43 -5.86 11.11
C ILE A 119 22.98 -5.66 10.68
N ASN A 120 22.38 -4.59 11.17
CA ASN A 120 21.02 -4.20 10.85
C ASN A 120 21.00 -3.01 9.88
N PRO A 121 20.54 -3.20 8.63
CA PRO A 121 20.49 -2.13 7.64
C PRO A 121 19.39 -1.09 7.91
N TYR A 122 18.49 -1.34 8.87
CA TYR A 122 17.31 -0.51 9.15
C TYR A 122 17.37 0.21 10.49
N LYS A 123 18.58 0.38 11.05
CA LYS A 123 18.79 0.95 12.39
C LYS A 123 18.13 2.32 12.59
N ASP A 124 18.03 3.10 11.53
CA ASP A 124 17.44 4.45 11.54
C ASP A 124 15.91 4.45 11.36
N GLY A 125 15.27 3.28 11.33
CA GLY A 125 13.83 3.16 11.16
C GLY A 125 13.35 3.47 9.74
N LYS A 126 14.24 3.42 8.76
CA LYS A 126 13.92 3.72 7.36
C LYS A 126 14.32 2.58 6.44
N ALA A 127 13.56 2.39 5.37
CA ALA A 127 13.86 1.45 4.30
C ALA A 127 13.52 2.06 2.95
N THR A 128 14.23 1.62 1.91
CA THR A 128 13.94 1.97 0.52
C THR A 128 13.64 0.70 -0.24
N VAL A 129 12.49 0.66 -0.92
CA VAL A 129 12.06 -0.48 -1.74
C VAL A 129 12.11 -0.07 -3.20
N GLY A 130 12.94 -0.74 -3.98
CA GLY A 130 12.91 -0.65 -5.45
C GLY A 130 12.01 -1.73 -6.02
N TYR A 131 11.09 -1.36 -6.93
CA TYR A 131 10.08 -2.29 -7.46
C TYR A 131 9.62 -2.00 -8.90
#